data_AF-A0A117SSS4-F1
#
_entry.id   AF-A0A117SSS4-F1
#
_cell.length_a   1.000
_cell.length_b   1.000
_cell.length_c   1.000
_cell.angle_alpha   90.00
_cell.angle_beta   90.00
_cell.angle_gamma   90.00
#
_symmetry.space_group_name_H-M   'P 1'
#
loop_
_entity.id
_entity.type
_entity.pdbx_description
1 polymer ?
#
loop_
_entity_poly.entity_id
_entity_poly.type
_entity_poly.pdbx_seq_one_letter_code
_entity_poly.pdbx_strand_id
1 'polypeptide(L)' 'MALKGVLIYALSAVAIFIGLLIVLNDVSLAGEIDESVWIRDMALAAVGFAVGIAAPILYRRFSS' A
#
# COMPACT_ATOMS: atom_id res chain seq x y z
N MET A 1 -8.57 -1.76 -23.57
CA MET A 1 -8.42 -2.52 -22.29
C MET A 1 -6.99 -2.51 -21.76
N ALA A 2 -5.95 -2.63 -22.60
CA ALA A 2 -4.55 -2.67 -22.14
C ALA A 2 -4.12 -1.51 -21.23
N LEU A 3 -4.45 -0.26 -21.59
CA LEU A 3 -4.05 0.92 -20.81
C LEU A 3 -4.61 0.92 -19.38
N LYS A 4 -5.87 0.48 -19.20
CA LYS A 4 -6.52 0.41 -17.88
C LYS A 4 -5.83 -0.64 -16.99
N GLY A 5 -5.48 -1.79 -17.55
CA GLY A 5 -4.73 -2.81 -16.84
C GLY A 5 -3.37 -2.32 -16.39
N VAL A 6 -2.58 -1.73 -17.31
CA VAL A 6 -1.26 -1.16 -17.00
C VAL A 6 -1.35 -0.13 -15.88
N LEU A 7 -2.35 0.77 -15.95
CA LEU A 7 -2.56 1.77 -14.91
C LEU A 7 -2.86 1.15 -13.55
N ILE A 8 -3.70 0.11 -13.49
CA ILE A 8 -4.04 -0.57 -12.23
C ILE A 8 -2.79 -1.20 -11.62
N TYR A 9 -2.00 -1.96 -12.39
CA TYR A 9 -0.77 -2.56 -11.87
C TYR A 9 0.24 -1.49 -11.41
N ALA A 10 0.37 -0.38 -12.13
CA ALA A 10 1.24 0.72 -11.74
C ALA A 10 0.78 1.37 -10.42
N LEU A 11 -0.50 1.71 -10.30
CA LEU A 11 -1.06 2.29 -9.07
C LEU A 11 -0.99 1.31 -7.89
N SER A 12 -1.15 0.02 -8.14
CA SER A 12 -0.97 -1.04 -7.14
C SER A 12 0.47 -1.13 -6.64
N ALA A 13 1.45 -1.04 -7.53
CA ALA A 13 2.86 -1.00 -7.16
C ALA A 13 3.17 0.25 -6.32
N VAL A 14 2.62 1.42 -6.69
CA VAL A 14 2.76 2.66 -5.92
C VAL A 14 2.14 2.52 -4.53
N ALA A 15 0.96 1.91 -4.39
CA ALA A 15 0.32 1.70 -3.10
C ALA A 15 1.17 0.82 -2.15
N ILE A 16 1.74 -0.27 -2.68
CA ILE A 16 2.69 -1.12 -1.93
C ILE A 16 3.93 -0.33 -1.53
N PHE A 17 4.48 0.46 -2.46
CA PHE A 17 5.66 1.27 -2.20
C PHE A 17 5.43 2.31 -1.11
N ILE A 18 4.29 3.00 -1.12
CA ILE A 18 3.91 3.94 -0.05
C ILE A 18 3.78 3.20 1.28
N GLY A 19 3.10 2.05 1.32
CA GLY A 19 3.00 1.25 2.54
C GLY A 19 4.36 0.84 3.09
N LEU A 20 5.29 0.44 2.21
CA LEU A 20 6.66 0.12 2.58
C LEU A 20 7.42 1.35 3.13
N LEU A 21 7.28 2.51 2.51
CA LEU A 21 7.92 3.74 2.98
C LEU A 21 7.45 4.14 4.37
N ILE A 22 6.16 3.95 4.69
CA ILE A 22 5.63 4.21 6.02
C ILE A 22 6.29 3.29 7.05
N VAL A 23 6.35 1.98 6.77
CA VAL A 23 7.01 1.01 7.66
C VAL A 23 8.49 1.34 7.85
N LEU A 24 9.20 1.68 6.78
CA LEU A 24 10.62 2.05 6.85
C LEU A 24 10.84 3.33 7.65
N ASN A 25 9.94 4.31 7.51
CA ASN A 25 9.99 5.55 8.29
C ASN A 25 9.82 5.26 9.79
N ASP A 26 8.83 4.43 10.15
CA ASP A 26 8.58 4.07 11.56
C ASP A 26 9.73 3.27 12.17
N VAL A 27 10.32 2.34 11.40
CA VAL A 27 11.52 1.60 11.84
C VAL A 27 12.70 2.56 12.04
N SER A 28 12.84 3.57 11.19
CA SER A 28 13.93 4.55 11.28
C SER A 28 13.78 5.49 12.48
N LEU A 29 12.55 5.73 12.94
CA LEU A 29 12.22 6.61 14.08
C LEU A 29 11.88 5.82 15.35
N ALA A 30 12.26 4.53 15.42
CA ALA A 30 11.89 3.65 16.51
C ALA A 30 12.27 4.23 17.88
N GLY A 31 11.28 4.43 18.75
CA GLY A 31 11.46 4.98 20.10
C GLY A 31 11.32 6.51 20.20
N GLU A 32 11.19 7.22 19.09
CA GLU A 32 10.98 8.68 19.04
C GLU A 32 9.52 9.07 18.73
N ILE A 33 8.74 8.13 18.20
CA ILE A 33 7.34 8.34 17.80
C ILE A 33 6.37 7.94 18.91
N ASP A 34 5.33 8.76 19.10
CA ASP A 34 4.25 8.49 20.04
C ASP A 34 3.41 7.27 19.62
N GLU A 35 2.87 6.53 20.59
CA GLU A 35 2.18 5.25 20.36
C GLU A 35 0.96 5.42 19.45
N SER A 36 0.24 6.54 19.59
CA SER A 36 -0.90 6.88 18.73
C SER A 36 -0.50 7.05 17.26
N VAL A 37 0.67 7.64 17.01
CA VAL A 37 1.19 7.87 15.66
C VAL A 37 1.63 6.54 15.03
N TRP A 38 2.32 5.70 15.79
CA TRP A 38 2.74 4.38 15.35
C TRP A 38 1.56 3.49 14.93
N ILE A 39 0.47 3.46 15.72
CA ILE A 39 -0.72 2.66 15.37
C ILE A 39 -1.37 3.16 14.08
N ARG A 40 -1.47 4.49 13.89
CA ARG A 40 -2.01 5.10 12.68
C ARG A 40 -1.17 4.71 11.47
N ASP A 41 0.14 4.79 11.59
CA ASP A 41 1.07 4.56 10.48
C ASP A 41 1.11 3.07 10.10
N MET A 42 1.03 2.16 11.08
CA MET A 42 0.78 0.74 10.84
C MET A 42 -0.55 0.48 10.11
N ALA A 43 -1.63 1.16 10.50
CA ALA A 43 -2.91 1.02 9.81
C ALA A 43 -2.84 1.52 8.36
N LEU A 44 -2.19 2.66 8.11
CA LEU A 44 -1.98 3.21 6.77
C LEU A 44 -1.13 2.29 5.90
N ALA A 45 -0.05 1.73 6.46
CA ALA A 45 0.79 0.76 5.76
C ALA A 45 0.00 -0.51 5.38
N ALA A 46 -0.78 -1.05 6.33
CA ALA A 46 -1.63 -2.21 6.09
C ALA A 46 -2.66 -1.96 4.97
N VAL A 47 -3.28 -0.78 4.94
CA VAL A 47 -4.19 -0.38 3.87
C VAL A 47 -3.46 -0.28 2.53
N GLY A 48 -2.26 0.31 2.48
CA GLY A 48 -1.44 0.40 1.27
C GLY A 48 -1.15 -0.97 0.66
N PHE A 49 -0.74 -1.94 1.49
CA PHE A 49 -0.51 -3.31 1.05
C PHE A 49 -1.80 -4.01 0.62
N ALA A 50 -2.87 -3.90 1.41
CA ALA A 50 -4.16 -4.51 1.08
C ALA A 50 -4.70 -4.01 -0.26
N VAL A 51 -4.67 -2.71 -0.50
CA VAL A 51 -5.12 -2.10 -1.78
C VAL A 51 -4.23 -2.53 -2.92
N GLY A 52 -2.91 -2.47 -2.75
CA GLY A 52 -1.97 -2.83 -3.81
C GLY A 52 -2.05 -4.31 -4.22
N ILE A 53 -2.41 -5.21 -3.30
CA ILE A 53 -2.61 -6.63 -3.59
C ILE A 53 -4.03 -6.90 -4.13
N ALA A 54 -5.06 -6.32 -3.51
CA ALA A 54 -6.44 -6.59 -3.86
C ALA A 54 -6.86 -6.01 -5.22
N ALA A 55 -6.43 -4.79 -5.55
CA ALA A 55 -6.80 -4.13 -6.81
C ALA A 55 -6.47 -4.94 -8.07
N PRO A 56 -5.25 -5.50 -8.28
CA PRO A 56 -4.94 -6.28 -9.47
C PRO A 56 -5.66 -7.63 -9.46
N ILE A 57 -5.87 -8.24 -8.28
CA ILE A 57 -6.63 -9.50 -8.15
C ILE A 57 -8.08 -9.29 -8.59
N LEU A 58 -8.73 -8.25 -8.07
CA LEU A 58 -10.11 -7.90 -8.42
C LEU A 58 -10.22 -7.55 -9.89
N TYR A 59 -9.27 -6.76 -10.42
CA TYR A 59 -9.26 -6.42 -11.85
C TYR A 59 -9.16 -7.67 -12.73
N ARG A 60 -8.25 -8.60 -12.43
CA ARG A 60 -8.13 -9.87 -13.19
C ARG A 60 -9.41 -10.70 -13.12
N ARG A 61 -10.09 -10.71 -11.97
CA ARG A 61 -11.29 -11.52 -11.75
C ARG A 61 -12.53 -10.98 -12.48
N PHE A 62 -12.67 -9.66 -12.56
CA PHE A 62 -13.90 -9.02 -13.08
C PHE A 62 -13.73 -8.32 -14.44
N SER A 63 -12.51 -8.24 -14.97
CA SER A 63 -12.22 -7.67 -16.30
C SER A 63 -12.03 -8.73 -17.40
N SER A 64 -12.17 -10.02 -17.06
CA SER A 64 -12.38 -11.11 -18.02
C SER A 64 -13.83 -11.15 -18.47
#